data_AF-A0A8S3SAQ1-F1
#
_entry.id   AF-A0A8S3SAQ1-F1
#
_cell.length_a   1.000
_cell.length_b   1.000
_cell.length_c   1.000
_cell.angle_alpha   90.00
_cell.angle_beta   90.00
_cell.angle_gamma   90.00
#
_symmetry.space_group_name_H-M   'P 1'
#
loop_
_entity.id
_entity.type
_entity.pdbx_description
1 polymer ?
#
loop_
_entity_poly.entity_id
_entity_poly.type
_entity_poly.pdbx_seq_one_letter_code
_entity_poly.pdbx_strand_id
1 'polypeptide(L)'
;MCKVLPIIHAISGCDTTSKLYGVGKVATLKKFIDSPTLKELGEVFLKESLVEDVKNAGEKVITFLYGGVPHEGLDILRYKKFANRVLTCKEVIQIHTLPPTTETAAYHSLRAYFQVQTWIGGEEIDPCDFGWLIVNGKLMPIKTKRQPAPQRLLSIIRCNCKTNCDTRRCTCRKHGLECNISCGECRGQSCMNSRHGDIDVEADELFSDSS
;
A
#
# COMPACT_ATOMS: atom_id res chain seq x y z
N MET A 1 23.23 19.51 6.92
CA MET A 1 23.30 18.36 5.99
C MET A 1 23.82 17.11 6.67
N CYS A 2 25.01 17.13 7.29
CA CYS A 2 25.60 15.94 7.95
C CYS A 2 24.66 15.27 8.97
N LYS A 3 23.88 16.07 9.71
CA LYS A 3 22.93 15.55 10.71
C LYS A 3 21.83 14.65 10.14
N VAL A 4 21.37 14.90 8.91
CA VAL A 4 20.25 14.14 8.30
C VAL A 4 20.71 12.97 7.42
N LEU A 5 22.02 12.71 7.32
CA LEU A 5 22.54 11.57 6.57
C LEU A 5 22.01 10.21 7.08
N PRO A 6 21.91 9.96 8.40
CA PRO A 6 21.34 8.70 8.91
C PRO A 6 19.94 8.44 8.37
N ILE A 7 19.04 9.43 8.44
CA ILE A 7 17.67 9.28 7.93
C ILE A 7 17.64 9.11 6.41
N ILE A 8 18.43 9.87 5.65
CA ILE A 8 18.54 9.69 4.19
C ILE A 8 18.96 8.26 3.85
N HIS A 9 19.93 7.71 4.57
CA HIS A 9 20.41 6.34 4.35
C HIS A 9 19.35 5.29 4.70
N ALA A 10 18.74 5.40 5.89
CA ALA A 10 17.74 4.45 6.36
C ALA A 10 16.46 4.47 5.52
N ILE A 11 15.93 5.65 5.18
CA ILE A 11 14.63 5.76 4.49
C ILE A 11 14.71 5.40 3.00
N SER A 12 15.85 5.64 2.36
CA SER A 12 16.08 5.22 0.96
C SER A 12 16.55 3.76 0.83
N GLY A 13 16.74 3.07 1.96
CA GLY A 13 17.11 1.67 2.07
C GLY A 13 18.57 1.44 2.45
N CYS A 14 18.79 0.58 3.44
CA CYS A 14 20.10 0.09 3.89
C CYS A 14 20.02 -1.44 4.11
N ASP A 15 21.00 -2.04 4.81
CA ASP A 15 21.03 -3.50 4.99
C ASP A 15 19.83 -4.03 5.81
N THR A 16 19.25 -3.20 6.66
CA THR A 16 18.13 -3.55 7.55
C THR A 16 16.80 -2.94 7.14
N THR A 17 16.78 -2.02 6.17
CA THR A 17 15.54 -1.37 5.71
C THR A 17 15.34 -1.55 4.22
N SER A 18 14.09 -1.74 3.81
CA SER A 18 13.73 -1.94 2.40
C SER A 18 14.08 -0.73 1.53
N LYS A 19 14.40 -0.97 0.26
CA LYS A 19 14.54 0.09 -0.74
C LYS A 19 13.19 0.46 -1.35
N LEU A 20 12.92 1.77 -1.44
CA LEU A 20 11.78 2.31 -2.18
C LEU A 20 12.04 2.23 -3.68
N TYR A 21 11.11 1.66 -4.45
CA TYR A 21 11.30 1.53 -5.90
C TYR A 21 11.34 2.89 -6.58
N GLY A 22 12.27 3.07 -7.52
CA GLY A 22 12.44 4.33 -8.26
C GLY A 22 13.02 5.48 -7.42
N VAL A 23 13.36 5.24 -6.15
CA VAL A 23 13.97 6.23 -5.25
C VAL A 23 15.41 5.83 -4.95
N GLY A 24 16.35 6.69 -5.33
CA GLY A 24 17.79 6.47 -5.12
C GLY A 24 18.36 7.34 -3.99
N LYS A 25 19.47 6.91 -3.40
CA LYS A 25 20.19 7.65 -2.34
C LYS A 25 20.61 9.05 -2.79
N VAL A 26 21.21 9.17 -3.97
CA VAL A 26 21.65 10.46 -4.52
C VAL A 26 20.47 11.40 -4.76
N ALA A 27 19.37 10.89 -5.33
CA ALA A 27 18.17 11.69 -5.56
C ALA A 27 17.50 12.13 -4.24
N THR A 28 17.46 11.24 -3.25
CA THR A 28 16.97 11.53 -1.89
C THR A 28 17.83 12.61 -1.24
N LEU A 29 19.15 12.47 -1.28
CA LEU A 29 20.09 13.46 -0.76
C LEU A 29 19.88 14.84 -1.38
N LYS A 30 19.76 14.93 -2.71
CA LYS A 30 19.46 16.19 -3.41
C LYS A 30 18.16 16.83 -2.91
N LYS A 31 17.08 16.06 -2.80
CA LYS A 31 15.81 16.56 -2.24
C LYS A 31 15.95 17.09 -0.82
N PHE A 32 16.69 16.39 0.04
CA PHE A 32 16.99 16.87 1.39
C PHE A 32 17.90 18.09 1.42
N ILE A 33 18.79 18.29 0.44
CA ILE A 33 19.60 19.52 0.32
C ILE A 33 18.70 20.72 0.05
N ASP A 34 17.78 20.57 -0.90
CA ASP A 34 16.99 21.68 -1.45
C ASP A 34 15.75 22.03 -0.61
N SER A 35 15.29 21.13 0.26
CA SER A 35 14.04 21.31 1.03
C SER A 35 14.30 21.47 2.53
N PRO A 36 14.05 22.66 3.12
CA PRO A 36 14.02 22.85 4.57
C PRO A 36 12.99 21.96 5.26
N THR A 37 11.80 21.80 4.65
CA THR A 37 10.73 20.94 5.17
C THR A 37 11.17 19.48 5.31
N LEU A 38 11.90 18.93 4.34
CA LEU A 38 12.43 17.56 4.47
C LEU A 38 13.47 17.45 5.58
N LYS A 39 14.27 18.49 5.83
CA LYS A 39 15.24 18.51 6.93
C LYS A 39 14.51 18.46 8.28
N GLU A 40 13.50 19.31 8.47
CA GLU A 40 12.67 19.36 9.68
C GLU A 40 11.95 18.02 9.92
N LEU A 41 11.33 17.44 8.89
CA LEU A 41 10.73 16.10 9.00
C LEU A 41 11.77 15.03 9.33
N GLY A 42 12.99 15.17 8.81
CA GLY A 42 14.11 14.28 9.12
C GLY A 42 14.59 14.38 10.57
N GLU A 43 14.44 15.53 11.23
CA GLU A 43 14.84 15.72 12.63
C GLU A 43 14.00 14.89 13.60
N VAL A 44 12.75 14.56 13.25
CA VAL A 44 11.92 13.60 14.00
C VAL A 44 12.64 12.26 14.15
N PHE A 45 13.44 11.85 13.17
CA PHE A 45 14.16 10.57 13.23
C PHE A 45 15.45 10.63 14.04
N LEU A 46 15.92 11.83 14.38
CA LEU A 46 17.21 12.07 15.04
C LEU A 46 17.08 12.34 16.55
N LYS A 47 15.86 12.28 17.08
CA LYS A 47 15.53 12.49 18.49
C LYS A 47 14.50 11.45 18.93
N GLU A 48 14.32 11.31 20.23
CA GLU A 48 13.20 10.56 20.77
C GLU A 48 11.88 11.16 20.27
N SER A 49 11.10 10.34 19.58
CA SER A 49 9.84 10.74 18.97
C SER A 49 8.79 9.65 19.15
N LEU A 50 7.54 10.07 19.26
CA LEU A 50 6.42 9.16 19.34
C LEU A 50 6.26 8.37 18.04
N VAL A 51 5.77 7.14 18.16
CA VAL A 51 5.48 6.25 17.02
C VAL A 51 4.64 6.97 15.94
N GLU A 52 3.66 7.78 16.36
CA GLU A 52 2.78 8.50 15.43
C GLU A 52 3.49 9.65 14.71
N ASP A 53 4.38 10.37 15.39
CA ASP A 53 5.19 11.43 14.77
C ASP A 53 6.12 10.86 13.70
N VAL A 54 6.74 9.70 13.99
CA VAL A 54 7.62 8.99 13.04
C VAL A 54 6.84 8.56 11.80
N LYS A 55 5.63 8.02 11.96
CA LYS A 55 4.78 7.63 10.82
C LYS A 55 4.39 8.84 9.99
N ASN A 56 3.92 9.91 10.63
CA ASN A 56 3.49 11.13 9.95
C ASN A 56 4.64 11.82 9.22
N ALA A 57 5.81 11.93 9.85
CA ALA A 57 7.00 12.48 9.23
C ALA A 57 7.47 11.61 8.06
N GLY A 58 7.50 10.29 8.25
CA GLY A 58 7.85 9.32 7.23
C GLY A 58 6.95 9.34 6.01
N GLU A 59 5.62 9.38 6.20
CA GLU A 59 4.65 9.49 5.10
C GLU A 59 4.88 10.76 4.28
N LYS A 60 5.07 11.92 4.94
CA LYS A 60 5.37 13.19 4.27
C LYS A 60 6.69 13.11 3.49
N VAL A 61 7.75 12.59 4.09
CA VAL A 61 9.04 12.40 3.40
C VAL A 61 8.86 11.52 2.17
N ILE A 62 8.23 10.36 2.30
CA ILE A 62 8.05 9.41 1.19
C ILE A 62 7.16 10.02 0.09
N THR A 63 6.12 10.76 0.44
CA THR A 63 5.27 11.53 -0.50
C THR A 63 6.12 12.46 -1.36
N PHE A 64 7.00 13.25 -0.72
CA PHE A 64 7.96 14.12 -1.40
C PHE A 64 8.92 13.35 -2.30
N LEU A 65 9.43 12.18 -1.86
CA LEU A 65 10.36 11.37 -2.66
C LEU A 65 9.71 10.88 -3.95
N TYR A 66 8.43 10.52 -3.91
CA TYR A 66 7.64 10.15 -5.09
C TYR A 66 7.09 11.35 -5.90
N GLY A 67 7.39 12.58 -5.49
CA GLY A 67 7.01 13.80 -6.19
C GLY A 67 5.56 14.24 -5.97
N GLY A 68 4.94 13.80 -4.86
CA GLY A 68 3.68 14.38 -4.38
C GLY A 68 3.91 15.63 -3.54
N VAL A 69 2.82 16.28 -3.15
CA VAL A 69 2.82 17.47 -2.29
C VAL A 69 2.53 17.10 -0.82
N PRO A 70 3.05 17.84 0.18
CA PRO A 70 3.03 17.45 1.60
C PRO A 70 1.66 17.09 2.21
N HIS A 71 0.56 17.60 1.65
CA HIS A 71 -0.80 17.40 2.18
C HIS A 71 -1.65 16.43 1.34
N GLU A 72 -1.09 15.84 0.29
CA GLU A 72 -1.81 14.91 -0.60
C GLU A 72 -2.03 13.54 0.05
N GLY A 73 -1.07 13.06 0.85
CA GLY A 73 -1.08 11.71 1.41
C GLY A 73 -0.70 10.64 0.38
N LEU A 74 -0.17 9.51 0.86
CA LEU A 74 0.39 8.49 -0.03
C LEU A 74 -0.68 7.73 -0.81
N ASP A 75 -1.82 7.40 -0.20
CA ASP A 75 -2.87 6.64 -0.85
C ASP A 75 -3.49 7.43 -2.04
N ILE A 76 -3.66 8.76 -1.91
CA ILE A 76 -4.12 9.63 -3.01
C ILE A 76 -3.05 9.75 -4.10
N LEU A 77 -1.80 10.02 -3.74
CA LEU A 77 -0.69 10.08 -4.70
C LEU A 77 -0.55 8.76 -5.48
N ARG A 78 -0.68 7.63 -4.77
CA ARG A 78 -0.62 6.29 -5.34
C ARG A 78 -1.75 6.07 -6.33
N TYR A 79 -2.99 6.44 -5.98
CA TYR A 79 -4.13 6.34 -6.88
C TYR A 79 -3.95 7.21 -8.13
N LYS A 80 -3.55 8.48 -7.98
CA LYS A 80 -3.32 9.38 -9.12
C LYS A 80 -2.25 8.85 -10.07
N LYS A 81 -1.13 8.34 -9.55
CA LYS A 81 -0.09 7.73 -10.38
C LYS A 81 -0.56 6.44 -11.05
N PHE A 82 -1.38 5.64 -10.38
CA PHE A 82 -1.99 4.46 -10.98
C PHE A 82 -2.93 4.85 -12.13
N ALA A 83 -3.88 5.75 -11.88
CA ALA A 83 -4.84 6.24 -12.88
C ALA A 83 -4.11 6.82 -14.11
N ASN A 84 -3.11 7.67 -13.90
CA ASN A 84 -2.32 8.23 -14.99
C ASN A 84 -1.60 7.14 -15.82
N ARG A 85 -1.10 6.07 -15.18
CA ARG A 85 -0.49 4.96 -15.90
C ARG A 85 -1.50 4.11 -16.66
N VAL A 86 -2.70 3.89 -16.13
CA VAL A 86 -3.78 3.19 -16.84
C VAL A 86 -4.12 3.92 -18.14
N LEU A 87 -4.10 5.25 -18.12
CA LEU A 87 -4.40 6.07 -19.30
C LEU A 87 -3.27 6.15 -20.32
N THR A 88 -2.01 6.00 -19.89
CA THR A 88 -0.83 6.29 -20.73
C THR A 88 -0.03 5.05 -21.14
N CYS A 89 -0.14 3.94 -20.40
CA CYS A 89 0.63 2.72 -20.63
C CYS A 89 -0.26 1.61 -21.19
N LYS A 90 0.25 0.90 -22.22
CA LYS A 90 -0.40 -0.31 -22.78
C LYS A 90 -0.02 -1.60 -22.05
N GLU A 91 1.00 -1.53 -21.19
CA GLU A 91 1.51 -2.68 -20.44
C GLU A 91 0.87 -2.81 -19.06
N VAL A 92 0.93 -4.04 -18.52
CA VAL A 92 0.46 -4.32 -17.16
C VAL A 92 1.25 -3.48 -16.15
N ILE A 93 0.52 -2.71 -15.34
CA ILE A 93 1.13 -1.85 -14.33
C ILE A 93 1.74 -2.72 -13.22
N GLN A 94 3.05 -2.67 -13.14
CA GLN A 94 3.80 -3.30 -12.06
C GLN A 94 3.57 -2.55 -10.74
N ILE A 95 2.87 -3.19 -9.80
CA ILE A 95 2.38 -2.58 -8.55
C ILE A 95 3.51 -1.99 -7.70
N HIS A 96 4.70 -2.59 -7.74
CA HIS A 96 5.88 -2.14 -7.00
C HIS A 96 6.45 -0.81 -7.52
N THR A 97 6.06 -0.38 -8.73
CA THR A 97 6.51 0.88 -9.33
C THR A 97 5.72 2.10 -8.88
N LEU A 98 4.61 1.87 -8.16
CA LEU A 98 3.78 2.89 -7.56
C LEU A 98 4.32 3.27 -6.16
N PRO A 99 4.06 4.49 -5.65
CA PRO A 99 4.38 4.87 -4.26
C PRO A 99 3.78 3.88 -3.27
N PRO A 100 4.44 3.52 -2.15
CA PRO A 100 3.87 2.59 -1.18
C PRO A 100 2.51 3.07 -0.65
N THR A 101 1.70 2.15 -0.10
CA THR A 101 0.50 2.54 0.66
C THR A 101 0.90 3.25 1.95
N THR A 102 -0.01 4.04 2.52
CA THR A 102 0.22 4.70 3.82
C THR A 102 0.67 3.71 4.90
N GLU A 103 0.06 2.52 4.97
CA GLU A 103 0.45 1.51 5.98
C GLU A 103 1.85 0.93 5.74
N THR A 104 2.20 0.61 4.49
CA THR A 104 3.54 0.11 4.15
C THR A 104 4.62 1.17 4.43
N ALA A 105 4.31 2.44 4.13
CA ALA A 105 5.19 3.56 4.41
C ALA A 105 5.37 3.79 5.91
N ALA A 106 4.31 3.67 6.70
CA ALA A 106 4.37 3.74 8.17
C ALA A 106 5.34 2.70 8.73
N TYR A 107 5.20 1.43 8.37
CA TYR A 107 6.10 0.38 8.85
C TYR A 107 7.54 0.54 8.36
N HIS A 108 7.74 0.98 7.12
CA HIS A 108 9.07 1.30 6.62
C HIS A 108 9.72 2.44 7.40
N SER A 109 8.95 3.47 7.73
CA SER A 109 9.40 4.62 8.51
C SER A 109 9.76 4.23 9.93
N LEU A 110 8.96 3.38 10.58
CA LEU A 110 9.27 2.88 11.92
C LEU A 110 10.59 2.09 11.95
N ARG A 111 10.82 1.21 10.97
CA ARG A 111 12.10 0.48 10.88
C ARG A 111 13.28 1.41 10.59
N ALA A 112 13.07 2.43 9.74
CA ALA A 112 14.08 3.45 9.48
C ALA A 112 14.42 4.24 10.75
N TYR A 113 13.42 4.59 11.55
CA TYR A 113 13.60 5.23 12.86
C TYR A 113 14.41 4.35 13.80
N PHE A 114 14.00 3.09 13.98
CA PHE A 114 14.73 2.13 14.81
C PHE A 114 16.22 2.05 14.42
N GLN A 115 16.48 1.95 13.11
CA GLN A 115 17.84 1.88 12.60
C GLN A 115 18.64 3.16 12.86
N VAL A 116 18.01 4.34 12.71
CA VAL A 116 18.67 5.62 12.98
C VAL A 116 18.97 5.78 14.47
N GLN A 117 18.02 5.46 15.35
CA GLN A 117 18.22 5.51 16.81
C GLN A 117 19.39 4.62 17.25
N THR A 118 19.49 3.42 16.66
CA THR A 118 20.63 2.50 16.88
C THR A 118 21.95 3.13 16.47
N TRP A 119 22.00 3.85 15.33
CA TRP A 119 23.23 4.47 14.84
C TRP A 119 23.67 5.70 15.62
N ILE A 120 22.73 6.51 16.11
CA ILE A 120 23.05 7.75 16.83
C ILE A 120 23.29 7.54 18.33
N GLY A 121 23.18 6.29 18.80
CA GLY A 121 23.34 5.96 20.22
C GLY A 121 22.19 6.44 21.09
N GLY A 122 20.97 6.39 20.58
CA GLY A 122 19.76 6.66 21.37
C GLY A 122 19.51 5.58 22.43
N GLU A 123 18.45 5.75 23.22
CA GLU A 123 18.02 4.72 24.18
C GLU A 123 17.69 3.40 23.48
N GLU A 124 17.88 2.30 24.21
CA GLU A 124 17.48 0.98 23.73
C GLU A 124 15.96 0.92 23.63
N ILE A 125 15.46 0.84 22.39
CA ILE A 125 14.03 0.78 22.08
C ILE A 125 13.66 -0.62 21.59
N ASP A 126 12.46 -1.09 21.96
CA ASP A 126 11.99 -2.41 21.53
C ASP A 126 11.73 -2.42 20.02
N PRO A 127 12.43 -3.24 19.21
CA PRO A 127 12.18 -3.32 17.78
C PRO A 127 10.72 -3.69 17.42
N CYS A 128 10.00 -4.39 18.30
CA CYS A 128 8.60 -4.79 18.07
C CYS A 128 7.64 -3.59 18.02
N ASP A 129 7.95 -2.51 18.73
CA ASP A 129 7.21 -1.24 18.65
C ASP A 129 7.46 -0.50 17.33
N PHE A 130 8.60 -0.79 16.68
CA PHE A 130 9.08 -0.09 15.50
C PHE A 130 9.07 -0.94 14.22
N GLY A 131 8.06 -1.80 14.09
CA GLY A 131 7.74 -2.46 12.82
C GLY A 131 8.53 -3.73 12.54
N TRP A 132 9.07 -4.36 13.59
CA TRP A 132 9.65 -5.69 13.55
C TRP A 132 8.80 -6.70 14.33
N LEU A 133 9.03 -7.98 14.07
CA LEU A 133 8.54 -9.10 14.87
C LEU A 133 9.70 -10.02 15.16
N ILE A 134 9.74 -10.61 16.35
CA ILE A 134 10.70 -11.66 16.67
C ILE A 134 10.08 -13.01 16.29
N VAL A 135 10.68 -13.68 15.31
CA VAL A 135 10.29 -15.03 14.89
C VAL A 135 11.52 -15.92 14.98
N ASN A 136 11.47 -16.92 15.87
CA ASN A 136 12.59 -17.84 16.13
C ASN A 136 13.91 -17.11 16.47
N GLY A 137 13.83 -16.08 17.32
CA GLY A 137 14.98 -15.26 17.71
C GLY A 137 15.53 -14.34 16.62
N LYS A 138 14.84 -14.20 15.48
CA LYS A 138 15.24 -13.32 14.38
C LYS A 138 14.23 -12.19 14.19
N LEU A 139 14.74 -10.99 13.89
CA LEU A 139 13.90 -9.85 13.52
C LEU A 139 13.39 -10.01 12.08
N MET A 140 12.08 -10.04 11.95
CA MET A 140 11.36 -10.12 10.68
C MET A 140 10.55 -8.84 10.46
N PRO A 141 10.65 -8.20 9.29
CA PRO A 141 9.99 -6.91 9.07
C PRO A 141 8.48 -7.08 8.88
N ILE A 142 7.69 -6.28 9.57
CA ILE A 142 6.26 -6.15 9.31
C ILE A 142 6.07 -5.31 8.05
N LYS A 143 5.61 -5.91 6.95
CA LYS A 143 5.42 -5.17 5.68
C LYS A 143 4.10 -4.41 5.61
N THR A 144 3.04 -5.04 6.10
CA THR A 144 1.65 -4.57 6.10
C THR A 144 0.85 -5.48 7.03
N LYS A 145 -0.19 -4.94 7.66
CA LYS A 145 -1.21 -5.74 8.39
C LYS A 145 -2.50 -5.87 7.58
N ARG A 146 -2.66 -5.08 6.52
CA ARG A 146 -3.77 -5.20 5.57
C ARG A 146 -3.67 -6.51 4.78
N GLN A 147 -4.84 -7.02 4.40
CA GLN A 147 -4.92 -8.13 3.46
C GLN A 147 -4.38 -7.70 2.08
N PRO A 148 -3.74 -8.60 1.31
CA PRO A 148 -3.19 -8.28 -0.01
C PRO A 148 -4.22 -7.75 -1.01
N ALA A 149 -5.49 -8.14 -0.84
CA ALA A 149 -6.63 -7.63 -1.57
C ALA A 149 -7.88 -7.74 -0.67
N PRO A 150 -8.96 -6.98 -0.95
CA PRO A 150 -10.26 -7.20 -0.33
C PRO A 150 -10.66 -8.69 -0.37
N GLN A 151 -11.26 -9.20 0.71
CA GLN A 151 -11.63 -10.62 0.83
C GLN A 151 -12.42 -11.13 -0.40
N ARG A 152 -13.31 -10.30 -0.96
CA ARG A 152 -14.08 -10.59 -2.18
C ARG A 152 -13.23 -10.89 -3.42
N LEU A 153 -12.04 -10.28 -3.54
CA LEU A 153 -11.08 -10.51 -4.62
C LEU A 153 -10.15 -11.68 -4.32
N LEU A 154 -9.88 -11.97 -3.05
CA LEU A 154 -9.16 -13.20 -2.66
C LEU A 154 -10.03 -14.45 -2.85
N SER A 155 -11.35 -14.28 -2.74
CA SER A 155 -12.36 -15.31 -2.99
C SER A 155 -12.86 -15.30 -4.43
N ILE A 156 -12.02 -15.01 -5.45
CA ILE A 156 -12.42 -15.24 -6.86
C ILE A 156 -12.57 -16.75 -7.07
N ILE A 157 -13.73 -17.24 -6.67
CA ILE A 157 -14.18 -18.61 -6.81
C ILE A 157 -15.00 -18.60 -8.08
N ARG A 158 -14.32 -18.93 -9.17
CA ARG A 158 -14.96 -19.20 -10.45
C ARG A 158 -15.08 -20.70 -10.65
N CYS A 159 -16.15 -21.12 -11.31
CA CYS A 159 -16.26 -22.48 -11.80
C CYS A 159 -15.75 -22.57 -13.24
N ASN A 160 -15.24 -23.74 -13.61
CA ASN A 160 -14.98 -24.09 -15.02
C ASN A 160 -16.03 -25.10 -15.49
N CYS A 161 -17.25 -25.00 -14.95
CA CYS A 161 -18.32 -25.91 -15.32
C CYS A 161 -18.68 -25.75 -16.79
N LYS A 162 -18.74 -26.88 -17.48
CA LYS A 162 -19.33 -27.01 -18.83
C LYS A 162 -20.82 -27.36 -18.78
N THR A 163 -21.33 -27.67 -17.58
CA THR A 163 -22.70 -28.11 -17.31
C THR A 163 -23.44 -27.06 -16.48
N ASN A 164 -24.72 -27.31 -16.23
CA ASN A 164 -25.72 -26.35 -15.74
C ASN A 164 -25.50 -25.78 -14.30
N CYS A 165 -24.35 -26.01 -13.67
CA CYS A 165 -23.99 -25.52 -12.32
C CYS A 165 -25.02 -25.81 -11.22
N ASP A 166 -25.83 -26.85 -11.37
CA ASP A 166 -26.93 -27.26 -10.49
C ASP A 166 -26.48 -28.07 -9.26
N THR A 167 -25.28 -28.64 -9.29
CA THR A 167 -24.73 -29.46 -8.21
C THR A 167 -23.53 -28.79 -7.53
N ARG A 168 -23.14 -29.30 -6.34
CA ARG A 168 -21.90 -28.89 -5.63
C ARG A 168 -20.59 -29.24 -6.36
N ARG A 169 -20.66 -29.79 -7.59
CA ARG A 169 -19.52 -29.87 -8.51
C ARG A 169 -19.12 -28.50 -9.05
N CYS A 170 -20.06 -27.55 -9.09
CA CYS A 170 -19.74 -26.14 -9.33
C CYS A 170 -19.07 -25.55 -8.09
N THR A 171 -17.85 -25.03 -8.24
CA THR A 171 -17.10 -24.41 -7.14
C THR A 171 -17.80 -23.15 -6.61
N CYS A 172 -18.45 -22.36 -7.47
CA CYS A 172 -19.26 -21.22 -7.04
C CYS A 172 -20.37 -21.70 -6.09
N ARG A 173 -21.22 -22.63 -6.55
CA ARG A 173 -22.31 -23.21 -5.74
C ARG A 173 -21.81 -23.91 -4.47
N LYS A 174 -20.68 -24.63 -4.54
CA LYS A 174 -20.06 -25.30 -3.39
C LYS A 174 -19.72 -24.32 -2.27
N HIS A 175 -19.29 -23.11 -2.64
CA HIS A 175 -18.95 -22.04 -1.71
C HIS A 175 -20.10 -21.05 -1.48
N GLY A 176 -21.32 -21.39 -1.91
CA GLY A 176 -22.51 -20.54 -1.71
C GLY A 176 -22.49 -19.24 -2.53
N LEU A 177 -21.72 -19.20 -3.62
CA LEU A 177 -21.61 -18.06 -4.52
C LEU A 177 -22.35 -18.32 -5.82
N GLU A 178 -22.89 -17.25 -6.40
CA GLU A 178 -23.47 -17.25 -7.74
C GLU A 178 -22.37 -17.26 -8.80
N CYS A 179 -22.64 -17.92 -9.93
CA CYS A 179 -21.79 -17.82 -11.10
C CYS A 179 -21.90 -16.41 -11.68
N ASN A 180 -20.77 -15.83 -12.07
CA ASN A 180 -20.68 -14.51 -12.70
C ASN A 180 -19.87 -14.59 -14.01
N ILE A 181 -19.66 -13.44 -14.65
CA ILE A 181 -18.98 -13.33 -15.95
C ILE A 181 -17.56 -13.93 -15.97
N SER A 182 -16.94 -14.10 -14.80
CA SER A 182 -15.59 -14.66 -14.67
C SER A 182 -15.58 -16.20 -14.62
N CYS A 183 -16.75 -16.85 -14.55
CA CYS A 183 -16.89 -18.30 -14.65
C CYS A 183 -16.68 -18.79 -16.09
N GLY A 184 -16.26 -20.05 -16.26
CA GLY A 184 -15.81 -20.66 -17.51
C GLY A 184 -16.84 -20.57 -18.65
N GLU A 185 -17.51 -21.68 -18.98
CA GLU A 185 -18.48 -21.66 -20.08
C GLU A 185 -19.82 -21.07 -19.65
N CYS A 186 -20.22 -21.25 -18.39
CA CYS A 186 -21.52 -20.76 -17.94
C CYS A 186 -21.62 -19.23 -17.89
N ARG A 187 -20.49 -18.54 -17.66
CA ARG A 187 -20.36 -17.07 -17.52
C ARG A 187 -21.42 -16.40 -16.64
N GLY A 188 -22.04 -17.15 -15.73
CA GLY A 188 -23.17 -16.65 -14.93
C GLY A 188 -24.40 -16.25 -15.74
N GLN A 189 -24.56 -16.77 -16.96
CA GLN A 189 -25.69 -16.47 -17.86
C GLN A 189 -26.42 -17.73 -18.32
N SER A 190 -25.69 -18.83 -18.53
CA SER A 190 -26.22 -20.07 -19.11
C SER A 190 -26.26 -21.25 -18.12
N CYS A 191 -26.34 -20.97 -16.82
CA CYS A 191 -26.41 -22.00 -15.79
C CYS A 191 -27.41 -21.69 -14.69
N MET A 192 -27.96 -22.70 -14.03
CA MET A 192 -28.90 -22.55 -12.89
C MET A 192 -28.31 -21.93 -11.62
N ASN A 193 -27.03 -21.56 -11.63
CA ASN A 193 -26.39 -20.85 -10.52
C ASN A 193 -26.11 -19.37 -10.87
N SER A 194 -26.76 -18.82 -11.90
CA SER A 194 -26.72 -17.39 -12.25
C SER A 194 -27.73 -16.58 -11.43
N ARG A 195 -27.50 -15.27 -11.30
CA ARG A 195 -28.53 -14.32 -10.83
C ARG A 195 -29.72 -14.34 -11.77
N HIS A 196 -30.88 -14.78 -11.28
CA HIS A 196 -32.16 -14.42 -11.88
C HIS A 196 -32.52 -13.05 -11.31
N GLY A 197 -32.69 -12.06 -12.18
CA GLY A 197 -32.56 -10.64 -11.84
C GLY A 197 -33.41 -10.17 -10.66
N ASP A 198 -32.74 -9.50 -9.73
CA ASP A 198 -33.28 -8.31 -9.07
C ASP A 198 -32.43 -7.13 -9.59
N ILE A 199 -33.03 -6.36 -10.50
CA ILE A 199 -32.52 -5.05 -10.87
C ILE A 199 -33.05 -4.10 -9.81
N ASP A 200 -32.28 -3.86 -8.75
CA ASP A 200 -32.46 -2.62 -7.99
C ASP A 200 -31.89 -1.49 -8.86
N VAL A 201 -32.78 -0.91 -9.68
CA VAL A 201 -32.58 0.40 -10.27
C VAL A 201 -32.72 1.41 -9.13
N GLU A 202 -31.63 1.69 -8.42
CA GLU A 202 -31.47 3.02 -7.82
C GLU A 202 -31.02 3.95 -8.94
N ALA A 203 -32.02 4.45 -9.66
CA ALA A 203 -31.86 5.54 -10.60
C ALA A 203 -31.50 6.82 -9.82
N ASP A 204 -30.47 7.49 -10.33
CA ASP A 204 -30.10 8.88 -10.12
C ASP A 204 -31.20 9.80 -9.52
N GLU A 205 -31.00 10.22 -8.27
CA GLU A 205 -31.47 11.53 -7.81
C GLU A 205 -30.28 12.34 -7.29
N LEU A 206 -29.60 13.03 -8.19
CA LEU A 206 -28.69 14.11 -7.82
C LEU A 206 -28.61 15.20 -8.88
N PHE A 207 -29.74 15.55 -9.50
CA PHE A 207 -29.94 16.86 -10.14
C PHE A 207 -31.43 17.22 -10.14
N SER A 208 -31.88 17.92 -9.10
CA SER A 208 -33.00 18.86 -9.22
C SER A 208 -32.47 20.25 -8.90
N ASP A 209 -32.58 21.10 -9.90
CA ASP A 209 -32.01 22.43 -10.03
C ASP A 209 -32.71 23.47 -9.15
N SER A 210 -31.99 24.58 -8.93
CA SER A 210 -32.49 25.96 -8.73
C SER A 210 -33.30 26.36 -7.47
N SER A 211 -32.67 27.19 -6.64
CA SER A 211 -33.04 28.62 -6.48
C SER A 211 -31.83 29.45 -6.08
#